data_AF-A0A5B2Z363-F1
#
_entry.id   AF-A0A5B2Z363-F1
#
_cell.length_a   1.000
_cell.length_b   1.000
_cell.length_c   1.000
_cell.angle_alpha   90.00
_cell.angle_beta   90.00
_cell.angle_gamma   90.00
#
_symmetry.space_group_name_H-M   'P 1'
#
loop_
_entity.id
_entity.type
_entity.pdbx_description
1 polymer ?
#
loop_
_entity_poly.entity_id
_entity_poly.type
_entity_poly.pdbx_seq_one_letter_code
_entity_poly.pdbx_strand_id
1 'polypeptide(L)'
;MIKQINISNMRHLALQLNKAKSAGFSHFIPYSNDIKINHDMLEAIDLTHNSIAVDYTLNGLYLNDCRYFGEDTLTFLSWMKNINHYPNIIFNIERALLHLSKYDIQSIMDLAVISVLKDEIDIDNHVVFDFINECRTSHAFWVSLDTFDIKKINHFDLNKLAYIHGHSIPYSKFKYPGKEDEMRFVDSWLITTKFKLPKWIYRKMQNHALKKHRNLSYVYDKDPSKVKNHVVFLGFDYGYRGNSKYLFNYFVKRNPTTEAYFITNDRRGPYFLPTDAENNKELIETAKIVVIESYIPDEFKPNGTVIQLWHGTPIKKLFLDSKEPDQNKNIYNYKARKYNKWLKQDYLLTDSEAATGLFETAFPNQHTELISYGYPRISYLLHYQNDKNHQKKIKDALNVDRTKPILLYAPTWHATKDSTELMSISPELIEEYHVIFKGHIEDDMTLPEDAIEAPNHIETQDLLLISDVVITDYSSIIFDALTIGKKVCLYTPNHAAYQQERGVYDDVMESLSKVWYTDEDLLHNNLIHHTLTDISNHPLVNRNNTSLKRLTQLMRDIINNK
;
A
#
# COMPACT_ATOMS: atom_id res chain seq x y z
N MET A 1 16.08 -1.05 -19.70
CA MET A 1 15.51 -2.41 -19.81
C MET A 1 16.27 -3.37 -18.90
N ILE A 2 15.55 -4.34 -18.31
CA ILE A 2 16.10 -5.37 -17.42
C ILE A 2 16.22 -6.69 -18.18
N LYS A 3 17.37 -7.35 -18.11
CA LYS A 3 17.57 -8.71 -18.63
C LYS A 3 17.39 -9.73 -17.52
N GLN A 4 16.47 -10.69 -17.69
CA GLN A 4 16.43 -11.87 -16.82
C GLN A 4 17.56 -12.83 -17.19
N ILE A 5 18.36 -13.24 -16.21
CA ILE A 5 19.50 -14.15 -16.40
C ILE A 5 19.39 -15.34 -15.45
N ASN A 6 19.44 -16.54 -16.02
CA ASN A 6 19.50 -17.77 -15.24
C ASN A 6 20.90 -17.92 -14.62
N ILE A 7 20.96 -17.96 -13.31
CA ILE A 7 22.22 -18.03 -12.55
C ILE A 7 22.56 -19.43 -12.01
N SER A 8 21.91 -20.49 -12.51
CA SER A 8 22.26 -21.87 -12.16
C SER A 8 23.72 -22.24 -12.48
N ASN A 9 24.38 -21.46 -13.36
CA ASN A 9 25.83 -21.54 -13.57
C ASN A 9 26.47 -20.14 -13.65
N MET A 10 26.99 -19.68 -12.51
CA MET A 10 27.63 -18.36 -12.37
C MET A 10 28.87 -18.17 -13.26
N ARG A 11 29.55 -19.24 -13.71
CA ARG A 11 30.77 -19.12 -14.55
C ARG A 11 30.51 -18.42 -15.88
N HIS A 12 29.28 -18.47 -16.38
CA HIS A 12 28.92 -17.86 -17.67
C HIS A 12 28.32 -16.46 -17.51
N LEU A 13 28.18 -15.96 -16.29
CA LEU A 13 27.50 -14.69 -16.01
C LEU A 13 28.17 -13.53 -16.76
N ALA A 14 29.48 -13.38 -16.68
CA ALA A 14 30.19 -12.30 -17.38
C ALA A 14 29.96 -12.32 -18.90
N LEU A 15 29.92 -13.51 -19.52
CA LEU A 15 29.63 -13.65 -20.95
C LEU A 15 28.18 -13.25 -21.27
N GLN A 16 27.21 -13.68 -20.45
CA GLN A 16 25.80 -13.34 -20.61
C GLN A 16 25.55 -11.84 -20.42
N LEU A 17 26.21 -11.23 -19.44
CA LEU A 17 26.14 -9.80 -19.18
C LEU A 17 26.71 -8.96 -20.33
N ASN A 18 27.85 -9.35 -20.90
CA ASN A 18 28.39 -8.67 -22.08
C ASN A 18 27.42 -8.75 -23.26
N LYS A 19 26.80 -9.92 -23.50
CA LYS A 19 25.76 -10.07 -24.55
C LYS A 19 24.54 -9.19 -24.28
N ALA A 20 24.08 -9.13 -23.03
CA ALA A 20 22.95 -8.29 -22.63
C ALA A 20 23.28 -6.80 -22.81
N LYS A 21 24.47 -6.37 -22.40
CA LYS A 21 24.97 -5.01 -22.61
C LYS A 21 25.00 -4.64 -24.09
N SER A 22 25.55 -5.50 -24.95
CA SER A 22 25.57 -5.28 -26.40
C SER A 22 24.17 -5.23 -27.03
N ALA A 23 23.17 -5.85 -26.40
CA ALA A 23 21.77 -5.79 -26.81
C ALA A 23 20.99 -4.60 -26.20
N GLY A 24 21.66 -3.67 -25.51
CA GLY A 24 21.05 -2.45 -24.97
C GLY A 24 20.38 -2.60 -23.60
N PHE A 25 20.60 -3.72 -22.90
CA PHE A 25 20.15 -3.85 -21.51
C PHE A 25 21.09 -3.08 -20.58
N SER A 26 20.52 -2.32 -19.65
CA SER A 26 21.27 -1.59 -18.61
C SER A 26 21.37 -2.39 -17.31
N HIS A 27 20.35 -3.20 -17.02
CA HIS A 27 20.25 -3.96 -15.77
C HIS A 27 20.01 -5.44 -16.05
N PHE A 28 20.31 -6.28 -15.07
CA PHE A 28 19.88 -7.67 -15.06
C PHE A 28 19.30 -8.08 -13.71
N ILE A 29 18.39 -9.05 -13.77
CA ILE A 29 17.79 -9.67 -12.59
C ILE A 29 18.10 -11.18 -12.60
N PRO A 30 18.67 -11.73 -11.51
CA PRO A 30 18.97 -13.15 -11.42
C PRO A 30 17.71 -13.98 -11.16
N TYR A 31 17.61 -15.15 -11.79
CA TYR A 31 16.63 -16.17 -11.43
C TYR A 31 17.23 -17.57 -11.42
N SER A 32 16.60 -18.47 -10.67
CA SER A 32 16.94 -19.89 -10.60
C SER A 32 15.74 -20.68 -10.07
N ASN A 33 15.90 -21.99 -9.84
CA ASN A 33 14.85 -22.77 -9.17
C ASN A 33 14.58 -22.30 -7.73
N ASP A 34 15.53 -21.57 -7.12
CA ASP A 34 15.44 -21.08 -5.75
C ASP A 34 15.09 -19.59 -5.65
N ILE A 35 15.05 -18.88 -6.79
CA ILE A 35 14.79 -17.44 -6.89
C ILE A 35 13.69 -17.23 -7.93
N LYS A 36 12.47 -16.98 -7.45
CA LYS A 36 11.34 -16.61 -8.29
C LYS A 36 11.23 -15.10 -8.40
N ILE A 37 10.66 -14.65 -9.52
CA ILE A 37 10.43 -13.24 -9.83
C ILE A 37 8.93 -13.02 -9.90
N ASN A 38 8.44 -12.00 -9.20
CA ASN A 38 7.11 -11.44 -9.40
C ASN A 38 7.18 -10.43 -10.56
N HIS A 39 6.53 -10.76 -11.68
CA HIS A 39 6.66 -9.97 -12.91
C HIS A 39 5.92 -8.65 -12.85
N ASP A 40 4.71 -8.61 -12.30
CA ASP A 40 3.93 -7.37 -12.16
C ASP A 40 4.73 -6.34 -11.33
N MET A 41 5.33 -6.80 -10.24
CA MET A 41 6.19 -5.98 -9.36
C MET A 41 7.49 -5.55 -10.03
N LEU A 42 8.04 -6.37 -10.93
CA LEU A 42 9.26 -6.03 -11.66
C LEU A 42 8.99 -4.96 -12.73
N GLU A 43 7.82 -4.99 -13.36
CA GLU A 43 7.40 -4.03 -14.38
C GLU A 43 7.15 -2.64 -13.80
N ALA A 44 6.79 -2.55 -12.52
CA ALA A 44 6.62 -1.30 -11.79
C ALA A 44 7.93 -0.60 -11.37
N ILE A 45 9.09 -1.25 -11.55
CA ILE A 45 10.38 -0.69 -11.14
C ILE A 45 10.86 0.40 -12.10
N ASP A 46 11.01 1.61 -11.58
CA ASP A 46 11.67 2.71 -12.28
C ASP A 46 13.20 2.50 -12.29
N LEU A 47 13.76 2.26 -13.47
CA LEU A 47 15.20 2.04 -13.61
C LEU A 47 16.00 3.34 -13.50
N THR A 48 16.97 3.32 -12.61
CA THR A 48 17.94 4.40 -12.43
C THR A 48 19.29 4.06 -13.07
N HIS A 49 20.34 4.84 -12.80
CA HIS A 49 21.70 4.50 -13.22
C HIS A 49 22.36 3.45 -12.31
N ASN A 50 21.93 3.34 -11.05
CA ASN A 50 22.53 2.49 -10.03
C ASN A 50 21.88 1.09 -10.02
N SER A 51 22.50 0.15 -9.31
CA SER A 51 21.78 -1.09 -8.97
C SER A 51 20.68 -0.77 -7.96
N ILE A 52 19.60 -1.54 -7.96
CA ILE A 52 18.40 -1.26 -7.17
C ILE A 52 18.14 -2.42 -6.21
N ALA A 53 18.08 -2.12 -4.92
CA ALA A 53 17.61 -3.05 -3.91
C ALA A 53 16.08 -3.04 -3.86
N VAL A 54 15.50 -4.18 -4.19
CA VAL A 54 14.05 -4.42 -4.18
C VAL A 54 13.69 -5.32 -3.00
N ASP A 55 12.41 -5.44 -2.67
CA ASP A 55 11.98 -6.27 -1.56
C ASP A 55 11.74 -7.73 -1.95
N TYR A 56 11.51 -8.59 -0.97
CA TYR A 56 11.38 -10.01 -1.19
C TYR A 56 10.52 -10.75 -0.17
N THR A 57 10.07 -11.94 -0.55
CA THR A 57 9.40 -12.91 0.33
C THR A 57 10.22 -14.18 0.45
N LEU A 58 9.87 -14.99 1.45
CA LEU A 58 10.39 -16.34 1.65
C LEU A 58 9.25 -17.34 1.57
N ASN A 59 9.22 -18.15 0.52
CA ASN A 59 8.13 -19.06 0.21
C ASN A 59 6.75 -18.34 0.21
N GLY A 60 6.70 -17.17 -0.41
CA GLY A 60 5.50 -16.33 -0.53
C GLY A 60 5.10 -15.59 0.75
N LEU A 61 5.86 -15.69 1.84
CA LEU A 61 5.60 -14.96 3.08
C LEU A 61 6.59 -13.81 3.27
N TYR A 62 6.10 -12.64 3.65
CA TYR A 62 6.96 -11.52 4.00
C TYR A 62 7.48 -11.70 5.43
N LEU A 63 8.73 -12.14 5.56
CA LEU A 63 9.37 -12.44 6.84
C LEU A 63 10.57 -11.54 7.15
N ASN A 64 10.67 -10.42 6.43
CA ASN A 64 11.74 -9.46 6.59
C ASN A 64 11.27 -8.29 7.48
N ASP A 65 12.19 -7.55 8.06
CA ASP A 65 11.90 -6.28 8.72
C ASP A 65 12.19 -5.07 7.82
N CYS A 66 13.11 -5.19 6.85
CA CYS A 66 13.47 -4.24 5.79
C CYS A 66 13.24 -2.74 6.11
N ARG A 67 13.75 -2.28 7.26
CA ARG A 67 13.56 -0.90 7.73
C ARG A 67 14.25 0.15 6.85
N TYR A 68 15.18 -0.27 6.00
CA TYR A 68 15.87 0.64 5.09
C TYR A 68 15.00 1.15 3.95
N PHE A 69 13.79 0.61 3.74
CA PHE A 69 12.85 1.13 2.72
C PHE A 69 12.32 2.54 3.00
N GLY A 70 12.62 3.11 4.18
CA GLY A 70 12.42 4.55 4.42
C GLY A 70 13.66 5.41 4.19
N GLU A 71 14.80 4.83 3.80
CA GLU A 71 16.04 5.55 3.49
C GLU A 71 16.15 5.86 1.99
N ASP A 72 16.94 6.88 1.62
CA ASP A 72 17.10 7.27 0.22
C ASP A 72 17.98 6.28 -0.56
N THR A 73 19.00 5.72 0.10
CA THR A 73 19.95 4.77 -0.50
C THR A 73 20.26 3.62 0.46
N LEU A 74 20.62 2.46 -0.11
CA LEU A 74 20.98 1.29 0.69
C LEU A 74 22.46 1.36 1.07
N THR A 75 22.72 1.19 2.37
CA THR A 75 24.08 0.98 2.88
C THR A 75 24.23 -0.46 3.34
N PHE A 76 25.47 -0.97 3.35
CA PHE A 76 25.72 -2.32 3.90
C PHE A 76 25.25 -2.49 5.34
N LEU A 77 25.39 -1.44 6.17
CA LEU A 77 24.90 -1.46 7.55
C LEU A 77 23.38 -1.57 7.61
N SER A 78 22.66 -0.76 6.82
CA SER A 78 21.21 -0.78 6.80
C SER A 78 20.67 -2.09 6.21
N TRP A 79 21.31 -2.65 5.19
CA TRP A 79 20.99 -3.99 4.66
C TRP A 79 21.18 -5.10 5.71
N MET A 80 22.30 -5.07 6.44
CA MET A 80 22.63 -6.06 7.47
C MET A 80 21.79 -5.93 8.74
N LYS A 81 21.09 -4.80 8.94
CA LYS A 81 20.03 -4.66 9.95
C LYS A 81 18.86 -5.59 9.70
N ASN A 82 18.71 -6.24 8.55
CA ASN A 82 17.65 -7.23 8.34
C ASN A 82 17.82 -8.49 9.20
N ILE A 83 16.72 -9.15 9.57
CA ILE A 83 16.74 -10.41 10.35
C ILE A 83 17.27 -11.61 9.55
N ASN A 84 17.17 -11.52 8.22
CA ASN A 84 17.62 -12.47 7.22
C ASN A 84 18.26 -11.69 6.05
N HIS A 85 19.07 -12.36 5.23
CA HIS A 85 19.89 -11.70 4.22
C HIS A 85 19.84 -12.51 2.92
N TYR A 86 19.32 -11.90 1.86
CA TYR A 86 19.15 -12.51 0.55
C TYR A 86 19.61 -11.53 -0.53
N PRO A 87 20.03 -12.00 -1.72
CA PRO A 87 20.58 -11.17 -2.79
C PRO A 87 19.47 -10.41 -3.55
N ASN A 88 18.77 -9.52 -2.85
CA ASN A 88 17.58 -8.81 -3.31
C ASN A 88 17.91 -7.58 -4.18
N ILE A 89 18.73 -7.76 -5.21
CA ILE A 89 19.24 -6.66 -6.04
C ILE A 89 18.96 -6.90 -7.53
N ILE A 90 18.45 -5.87 -8.19
CA ILE A 90 18.47 -5.72 -9.64
C ILE A 90 19.78 -5.00 -9.98
N PHE A 91 20.67 -5.66 -10.69
CA PHE A 91 22.05 -5.22 -10.83
C PHE A 91 22.24 -4.39 -12.08
N ASN A 92 22.92 -3.25 -11.96
CA ASN A 92 23.48 -2.55 -13.12
C ASN A 92 24.56 -3.44 -13.76
N ILE A 93 24.44 -3.66 -15.07
CA ILE A 93 25.30 -4.61 -15.80
C ILE A 93 26.76 -4.16 -15.80
N GLU A 94 27.04 -2.86 -15.94
CA GLU A 94 28.41 -2.35 -16.00
C GLU A 94 29.13 -2.50 -14.66
N ARG A 95 28.43 -2.19 -13.57
CA ARG A 95 28.95 -2.36 -12.20
C ARG A 95 29.18 -3.84 -11.88
N ALA A 96 28.25 -4.71 -12.24
CA ALA A 96 28.42 -6.15 -12.05
C ALA A 96 29.62 -6.71 -12.83
N LEU A 97 29.81 -6.31 -14.08
CA LEU A 97 30.98 -6.69 -14.88
C LEU A 97 32.30 -6.20 -14.25
N LEU A 98 32.31 -4.97 -13.72
CA LEU A 98 33.46 -4.44 -12.99
C LEU A 98 33.81 -5.32 -11.78
N HIS A 99 32.82 -5.68 -10.96
CA HIS A 99 33.04 -6.55 -9.79
C HIS A 99 33.49 -7.95 -10.17
N LEU A 100 32.87 -8.56 -11.19
CA LEU A 100 33.28 -9.88 -11.72
C LEU A 100 34.72 -9.89 -12.24
N SER A 101 35.26 -8.73 -12.65
CA SER A 101 36.65 -8.62 -13.11
C SER A 101 37.67 -8.47 -11.96
N LYS A 102 37.21 -8.07 -10.77
CA LYS A 102 38.07 -7.76 -9.61
C LYS A 102 38.03 -8.81 -8.50
N TYR A 103 36.90 -9.50 -8.34
CA TYR A 103 36.65 -10.42 -7.23
C TYR A 103 36.27 -11.82 -7.74
N ASP A 104 36.59 -12.86 -6.96
CA ASP A 104 36.22 -14.24 -7.29
C ASP A 104 34.78 -14.51 -6.82
N ILE A 105 33.83 -14.09 -7.66
CA ILE A 105 32.39 -14.18 -7.43
C ILE A 105 31.89 -15.52 -7.97
N GLN A 106 31.41 -16.39 -7.08
CA GLN A 106 30.93 -17.74 -7.44
C GLN A 106 29.46 -17.96 -7.11
N SER A 107 28.84 -17.07 -6.33
CA SER A 107 27.39 -17.03 -6.11
C SER A 107 26.83 -15.63 -6.34
N ILE A 108 25.53 -15.53 -6.56
CA ILE A 108 24.86 -14.23 -6.66
C ILE A 108 24.88 -13.46 -5.33
N MET A 109 24.99 -14.18 -4.20
CA MET A 109 25.15 -13.57 -2.88
C MET A 109 26.50 -12.87 -2.76
N ASP A 110 27.57 -13.41 -3.37
CA ASP A 110 28.88 -12.74 -3.43
C ASP A 110 28.76 -11.40 -4.16
N LEU A 111 28.09 -11.40 -5.32
CA LEU A 111 27.85 -10.19 -6.10
C LEU A 111 27.00 -9.17 -5.34
N ALA A 112 25.94 -9.63 -4.66
CA ALA A 112 25.10 -8.75 -3.85
C ALA A 112 25.90 -8.06 -2.74
N VAL A 113 26.70 -8.83 -1.99
CA VAL A 113 27.51 -8.30 -0.89
C VAL A 113 28.50 -7.24 -1.39
N ILE A 114 29.23 -7.52 -2.47
CA ILE A 114 30.22 -6.56 -2.97
C ILE A 114 29.58 -5.31 -3.58
N SER A 115 28.45 -5.45 -4.28
CA SER A 115 27.69 -4.31 -4.80
C SER A 115 27.24 -3.39 -3.67
N VAL A 116 26.63 -3.91 -2.61
CA VAL A 116 26.18 -3.09 -1.47
C VAL A 116 27.34 -2.47 -0.69
N LEU A 117 28.53 -3.09 -0.72
CA LEU A 117 29.73 -2.55 -0.07
C LEU A 117 30.41 -1.43 -0.86
N LYS A 118 30.35 -1.46 -2.19
CA LYS A 118 31.22 -0.67 -3.07
C LYS A 118 30.47 0.32 -3.96
N ASP A 119 29.20 0.07 -4.23
CA ASP A 119 28.38 0.91 -5.09
C ASP A 119 27.38 1.72 -4.27
N GLU A 120 26.88 2.79 -4.86
CA GLU A 120 25.62 3.39 -4.46
C GLU A 120 24.48 2.50 -4.98
N ILE A 121 23.53 2.19 -4.11
CA ILE A 121 22.42 1.28 -4.40
C ILE A 121 21.13 2.02 -4.10
N ASP A 122 20.30 2.17 -5.11
CA ASP A 122 18.98 2.78 -4.97
C ASP A 122 18.02 1.77 -4.34
N ILE A 123 16.89 2.25 -3.83
CA ILE A 123 15.92 1.43 -3.10
C ILE A 123 14.56 1.54 -3.79
N ASP A 124 13.90 0.39 -3.95
CA ASP A 124 12.53 0.33 -4.44
C ASP A 124 11.68 -0.63 -3.59
N ASN A 125 10.45 -0.23 -3.28
CA ASN A 125 9.59 -0.89 -2.31
C ASN A 125 8.93 -2.18 -2.79
N HIS A 126 8.92 -2.44 -4.10
CA HIS A 126 8.19 -3.57 -4.65
C HIS A 126 8.80 -4.91 -4.24
N VAL A 127 7.93 -5.90 -4.00
CA VAL A 127 8.34 -7.25 -3.60
C VAL A 127 8.55 -8.10 -4.85
N VAL A 128 9.74 -7.97 -5.42
CA VAL A 128 10.11 -8.59 -6.70
C VAL A 128 10.56 -10.03 -6.53
N PHE A 129 11.30 -10.36 -5.47
CA PHE A 129 11.84 -11.71 -5.30
C PHE A 129 10.98 -12.57 -4.36
N ASP A 130 10.91 -13.88 -4.65
CA ASP A 130 10.53 -14.91 -3.68
C ASP A 130 11.64 -15.96 -3.62
N PHE A 131 12.24 -16.10 -2.44
CA PHE A 131 13.35 -17.02 -2.20
C PHE A 131 12.86 -18.31 -1.54
N ILE A 132 13.28 -19.45 -2.09
CA ILE A 132 12.89 -20.78 -1.59
C ILE A 132 13.93 -21.29 -0.59
N ASN A 133 15.22 -21.16 -0.93
CA ASN A 133 16.36 -21.68 -0.16
C ASN A 133 17.36 -20.56 0.19
N GLU A 134 18.12 -20.76 1.28
CA GLU A 134 19.16 -19.82 1.71
C GLU A 134 20.21 -19.59 0.61
N CYS A 135 20.53 -18.32 0.36
CA CYS A 135 21.61 -17.92 -0.54
C CYS A 135 22.88 -17.62 0.26
N ARG A 136 23.97 -18.35 0.02
CA ARG A 136 25.24 -18.20 0.76
C ARG A 136 26.36 -17.63 -0.08
N THR A 137 27.29 -16.95 0.58
CA THR A 137 28.55 -16.52 -0.04
C THR A 137 29.51 -17.69 -0.21
N SER A 138 30.32 -17.66 -1.26
CA SER A 138 31.34 -18.67 -1.56
C SER A 138 32.60 -18.49 -0.72
N HIS A 139 33.40 -19.55 -0.61
CA HIS A 139 34.70 -19.48 0.08
C HIS A 139 35.70 -18.59 -0.67
N ALA A 140 35.72 -18.72 -1.99
CA ALA A 140 36.53 -17.93 -2.91
C ALA A 140 36.31 -16.42 -2.73
N PHE A 141 35.06 -15.99 -2.59
CA PHE A 141 34.72 -14.59 -2.35
C PHE A 141 35.48 -14.02 -1.14
N TRP A 142 35.46 -14.72 0.00
CA TRP A 142 36.15 -14.27 1.22
C TRP A 142 37.68 -14.26 1.10
N VAL A 143 38.25 -15.12 0.24
CA VAL A 143 39.69 -15.10 -0.06
C VAL A 143 40.05 -13.92 -0.96
N SER A 144 39.17 -13.58 -1.90
CA SER A 144 39.37 -12.47 -2.85
C SER A 144 38.97 -11.09 -2.32
N LEU A 145 38.31 -11.03 -1.16
CA LEU A 145 37.80 -9.79 -0.59
C LEU A 145 38.97 -8.89 -0.15
N ASP A 146 39.16 -7.78 -0.86
CA ASP A 146 40.19 -6.79 -0.51
C ASP A 146 39.88 -6.14 0.85
N THR A 147 40.56 -6.62 1.89
CA THR A 147 40.34 -6.19 3.26
C THR A 147 40.88 -4.79 3.59
N PHE A 148 41.77 -4.22 2.76
CA PHE A 148 42.41 -2.94 3.08
C PHE A 148 41.50 -1.73 2.83
N ASP A 149 40.58 -1.83 1.86
CA ASP A 149 39.68 -0.74 1.45
C ASP A 149 38.28 -0.81 2.09
N ILE A 150 38.03 -1.77 2.99
CA ILE A 150 36.73 -1.90 3.66
C ILE A 150 36.72 -1.03 4.92
N LYS A 151 35.71 -0.15 5.00
CA LYS A 151 35.54 0.74 6.16
C LYS A 151 35.35 -0.12 7.43
N LYS A 152 36.09 0.22 8.50
CA LYS A 152 36.04 -0.48 9.80
C LYS A 152 34.63 -0.63 10.37
N ILE A 153 33.72 0.28 10.03
CA ILE A 153 32.32 0.23 10.46
C ILE A 153 31.59 -1.03 9.95
N ASN A 154 31.98 -1.57 8.79
CA ASN A 154 31.35 -2.77 8.20
C ASN A 154 31.94 -4.10 8.74
N HIS A 155 33.04 -4.05 9.50
CA HIS A 155 33.76 -5.27 9.91
C HIS A 155 32.92 -6.23 10.75
N PHE A 156 32.09 -5.71 11.66
CA PHE A 156 31.24 -6.56 12.50
C PHE A 156 30.20 -7.30 11.67
N ASP A 157 29.50 -6.60 10.76
CA ASP A 157 28.46 -7.21 9.94
C ASP A 157 29.04 -8.18 8.90
N LEU A 158 30.23 -7.91 8.35
CA LEU A 158 30.94 -8.88 7.52
C LEU A 158 31.35 -10.12 8.30
N ASN A 159 31.86 -9.96 9.53
CA ASN A 159 32.16 -11.09 10.41
C ASN A 159 30.90 -11.91 10.72
N LYS A 160 29.76 -11.24 10.94
CA LYS A 160 28.46 -11.88 11.16
C LYS A 160 28.00 -12.66 9.93
N LEU A 161 28.08 -12.07 8.74
CA LEU A 161 27.72 -12.75 7.50
C LEU A 161 28.63 -13.97 7.24
N ALA A 162 29.94 -13.82 7.42
CA ALA A 162 30.91 -14.92 7.32
C ALA A 162 30.57 -16.05 8.32
N TYR A 163 30.30 -15.71 9.57
CA TYR A 163 29.93 -16.67 10.62
C TYR A 163 28.66 -17.46 10.27
N ILE A 164 27.60 -16.76 9.81
CA ILE A 164 26.31 -17.36 9.44
C ILE A 164 26.49 -18.32 8.25
N HIS A 165 27.23 -17.89 7.22
CA HIS A 165 27.52 -18.71 6.04
C HIS A 165 28.56 -19.81 6.29
N GLY A 166 29.25 -19.74 7.43
CA GLY A 166 30.12 -20.78 7.93
C GLY A 166 31.58 -20.66 7.52
N HIS A 167 32.04 -19.46 7.20
CA HIS A 167 33.41 -19.12 6.85
C HIS A 167 34.25 -18.70 8.06
N SER A 168 35.56 -18.58 7.86
CA SER A 168 36.46 -17.98 8.85
C SER A 168 36.16 -16.49 9.04
N ILE A 169 36.36 -15.99 10.25
CA ILE A 169 36.14 -14.58 10.59
C ILE A 169 37.22 -13.71 9.94
N PRO A 170 36.87 -12.81 8.99
CA PRO A 170 37.86 -12.04 8.23
C PRO A 170 38.53 -10.92 9.04
N TYR A 171 37.82 -10.30 10.00
CA TYR A 171 38.34 -9.15 10.75
C TYR A 171 38.50 -9.43 12.24
N SER A 172 39.74 -9.44 12.72
CA SER A 172 40.03 -9.60 14.15
C SER A 172 39.71 -8.35 14.99
N LYS A 173 39.78 -7.16 14.38
CA LYS A 173 39.43 -5.87 14.98
C LYS A 173 38.12 -5.36 14.40
N PHE A 174 37.07 -5.32 15.22
CA PHE A 174 35.75 -4.83 14.85
C PHE A 174 35.12 -4.05 16.01
N LYS A 175 34.15 -3.20 15.68
CA LYS A 175 33.25 -2.55 16.64
C LYS A 175 31.81 -2.77 16.16
N TYR A 176 30.87 -2.88 17.09
CA TYR A 176 29.45 -2.88 16.73
C TYR A 176 29.09 -1.53 16.10
N PRO A 177 28.43 -1.50 14.94
CA PRO A 177 28.22 -0.25 14.19
C PRO A 177 27.01 0.57 14.68
N GLY A 178 26.08 -0.05 15.41
CA GLY A 178 24.89 0.61 15.96
C GLY A 178 25.07 1.12 17.39
N LYS A 179 24.01 1.75 17.91
CA LYS A 179 23.90 2.06 19.34
C LYS A 179 23.62 0.80 20.15
N GLU A 180 24.00 0.77 21.42
CA GLU A 180 23.86 -0.42 22.28
C GLU A 180 22.38 -0.81 22.52
N ASP A 181 21.48 0.17 22.57
CA ASP A 181 20.03 -0.02 22.71
C ASP A 181 19.37 -0.59 21.45
N GLU A 182 19.96 -0.42 20.28
CA GLU A 182 19.51 -1.03 19.02
C GLU A 182 20.04 -2.47 18.83
N MET A 183 20.89 -2.96 19.75
CA MET A 183 21.58 -4.24 19.59
C MET A 183 20.64 -5.43 19.77
N ARG A 184 20.63 -6.32 18.78
CA ARG A 184 19.90 -7.59 18.89
C ARG A 184 20.58 -8.48 19.92
N PHE A 185 19.77 -9.22 20.68
CA PHE A 185 20.25 -10.20 21.66
C PHE A 185 21.28 -11.17 21.07
N VAL A 186 21.05 -11.67 19.85
CA VAL A 186 21.97 -12.58 19.16
C VAL A 186 23.30 -11.90 18.83
N ASP A 187 23.27 -10.63 18.44
CA ASP A 187 24.46 -9.85 18.07
C ASP A 187 25.33 -9.56 19.30
N SER A 188 24.71 -9.30 20.46
CA SER A 188 25.40 -9.18 21.75
C SER A 188 26.27 -10.40 22.06
N TRP A 189 25.72 -11.61 21.88
CA TRP A 189 26.48 -12.85 22.08
C TRP A 189 27.63 -13.04 21.08
N LEU A 190 27.45 -12.63 19.82
CA LEU A 190 28.53 -12.68 18.83
C LEU A 190 29.69 -11.75 19.23
N ILE A 191 29.39 -10.58 19.81
CA ILE A 191 30.40 -9.65 20.34
C ILE A 191 31.11 -10.27 21.54
N THR A 192 30.36 -10.70 22.56
CA THR A 192 30.92 -11.24 23.82
C THR A 192 31.80 -12.46 23.57
N THR A 193 31.36 -13.35 22.67
CA THR A 193 32.12 -14.56 22.33
C THR A 193 33.20 -14.32 21.28
N LYS A 194 33.29 -13.11 20.70
CA LYS A 194 34.14 -12.80 19.54
C LYS A 194 33.94 -13.81 18.40
N PHE A 195 32.68 -14.07 18.06
CA PHE A 195 32.23 -15.03 17.04
C PHE A 195 32.62 -16.50 17.32
N LYS A 196 32.93 -16.86 18.57
CA LYS A 196 33.21 -18.25 19.00
C LYS A 196 31.98 -19.00 19.52
N LEU A 197 30.80 -18.40 19.46
CA LEU A 197 29.55 -19.06 19.85
C LEU A 197 29.36 -20.35 19.03
N PRO A 198 29.02 -21.51 19.63
CA PRO A 198 28.70 -22.71 18.87
C PRO A 198 27.50 -22.49 17.93
N LYS A 199 27.62 -22.90 16.66
CA LYS A 199 26.60 -22.66 15.62
C LYS A 199 25.21 -23.20 15.99
N TRP A 200 25.12 -24.31 16.72
CA TRP A 200 23.84 -24.87 17.13
C TRP A 200 23.13 -24.00 18.20
N ILE A 201 23.88 -23.31 19.06
CA ILE A 201 23.33 -22.34 20.03
C ILE A 201 22.83 -21.11 19.27
N TYR A 202 23.66 -20.59 18.36
CA TYR A 202 23.28 -19.46 17.49
C TYR A 202 21.98 -19.76 16.74
N ARG A 203 21.87 -20.91 16.07
CA ARG A 203 20.67 -21.34 15.35
C ARG A 203 19.43 -21.40 16.25
N LYS A 204 19.55 -21.91 17.48
CA LYS A 204 18.44 -21.92 18.44
C LYS A 204 17.97 -20.50 18.77
N MET A 205 18.89 -19.58 19.03
CA MET A 205 18.57 -18.18 19.32
C MET A 205 17.96 -17.47 18.12
N GLN A 206 18.50 -17.68 16.93
CA GLN A 206 17.99 -17.12 15.67
C GLN A 206 16.60 -17.65 15.35
N ASN A 207 16.36 -18.95 15.50
CA ASN A 207 15.04 -19.56 15.29
C ASN A 207 14.00 -19.00 16.27
N HIS A 208 14.39 -18.73 17.52
CA HIS A 208 13.52 -18.05 18.48
C HIS A 208 13.17 -16.62 18.01
N ALA A 209 14.16 -15.86 17.54
CA ALA A 209 13.95 -14.52 16.99
C ALA A 209 13.04 -14.53 15.75
N LEU A 210 13.27 -15.46 14.81
CA LEU A 210 12.45 -15.64 13.61
C LEU A 210 11.01 -16.04 13.97
N LYS A 211 10.81 -16.92 14.95
CA LYS A 211 9.46 -17.29 15.43
C LYS A 211 8.74 -16.10 16.04
N LYS A 212 9.44 -15.28 16.85
CA LYS A 212 8.89 -14.04 17.41
C LYS A 212 8.52 -13.06 16.30
N HIS A 213 9.40 -12.86 15.31
CA HIS A 213 9.15 -11.99 14.17
C HIS A 213 7.93 -12.47 13.37
N ARG A 214 7.85 -13.76 13.02
CA ARG A 214 6.69 -14.36 12.32
C ARG A 214 5.37 -14.08 13.02
N ASN A 215 5.34 -14.20 14.35
CA ASN A 215 4.14 -13.91 15.14
C ASN A 215 3.74 -12.42 15.10
N LEU A 216 4.71 -11.51 15.00
CA LEU A 216 4.50 -10.07 14.91
C LEU A 216 4.19 -9.59 13.48
N SER A 217 4.41 -10.43 12.47
CA SER A 217 4.22 -10.11 11.05
C SER A 217 2.88 -10.63 10.50
N TYR A 218 1.88 -10.88 11.35
CA TYR A 218 0.52 -11.28 10.96
C TYR A 218 0.46 -12.58 10.11
N VAL A 219 1.39 -13.51 10.32
CA VAL A 219 1.39 -14.80 9.62
C VAL A 219 0.49 -15.80 10.32
N TYR A 220 -0.55 -16.29 9.63
CA TYR A 220 -1.39 -17.40 10.05
C TYR A 220 -2.01 -18.10 8.84
N ASP A 221 -2.43 -19.35 9.04
CA ASP A 221 -3.16 -20.12 8.05
C ASP A 221 -4.65 -20.13 8.43
N LYS A 222 -5.53 -19.90 7.45
CA LYS A 222 -6.98 -19.99 7.66
C LYS A 222 -7.33 -21.42 8.05
N ASP A 223 -8.26 -21.58 8.99
CA ASP A 223 -8.78 -22.87 9.46
C ASP A 223 -10.26 -23.01 9.07
N PRO A 224 -10.56 -23.61 7.89
CA PRO A 224 -11.93 -23.76 7.40
C PRO A 224 -12.84 -24.55 8.34
N SER A 225 -12.29 -25.37 9.25
CA SER A 225 -13.08 -26.18 10.19
C SER A 225 -13.77 -25.35 11.27
N LYS A 226 -13.31 -24.11 11.50
CA LYS A 226 -13.88 -23.17 12.47
C LYS A 226 -15.00 -22.31 11.89
N VAL A 227 -15.21 -22.37 10.59
CA VAL A 227 -16.13 -21.48 9.88
C VAL A 227 -17.58 -21.89 10.13
N LYS A 228 -18.42 -20.91 10.51
CA LYS A 228 -19.86 -20.99 10.79
C LYS A 228 -20.62 -20.14 9.75
N ASN A 229 -21.91 -20.43 9.56
CA ASN A 229 -22.73 -19.84 8.49
C ASN A 229 -23.31 -18.46 8.82
N HIS A 230 -22.43 -17.49 9.04
CA HIS A 230 -22.81 -16.08 9.21
C HIS A 230 -21.86 -15.14 8.47
N VAL A 231 -22.30 -13.90 8.27
CA VAL A 231 -21.57 -12.84 7.57
C VAL A 231 -21.26 -11.71 8.55
N VAL A 232 -20.06 -11.16 8.47
CA VAL A 232 -19.66 -9.99 9.28
C VAL A 232 -19.16 -8.88 8.38
N PHE A 233 -19.63 -7.65 8.62
CA PHE A 233 -19.19 -6.44 7.95
C PHE A 233 -18.36 -5.60 8.91
N LEU A 234 -17.15 -5.25 8.47
CA LEU A 234 -16.27 -4.24 9.06
C LEU A 234 -16.25 -3.03 8.12
N GLY A 235 -17.01 -1.99 8.46
CA GLY A 235 -17.10 -0.78 7.64
C GLY A 235 -15.79 0.01 7.58
N PHE A 236 -15.80 1.11 6.82
CA PHE A 236 -14.65 2.01 6.71
C PHE A 236 -14.34 2.64 8.08
N ASP A 237 -13.29 2.13 8.73
CA ASP A 237 -12.91 2.40 10.12
C ASP A 237 -14.06 2.17 11.11
N TYR A 238 -14.81 1.07 10.91
CA TYR A 238 -16.03 0.71 11.65
C TYR A 238 -17.22 1.67 11.48
N GLY A 239 -17.10 2.68 10.62
CA GLY A 239 -18.19 3.61 10.32
C GLY A 239 -19.32 2.94 9.54
N TYR A 240 -20.56 3.25 9.88
CA TYR A 240 -21.74 2.83 9.11
C TYR A 240 -21.98 3.76 7.92
N ARG A 241 -21.07 3.72 6.95
CA ARG A 241 -20.98 4.58 5.76
C ARG A 241 -20.33 3.83 4.59
N GLY A 242 -20.16 4.49 3.45
CA GLY A 242 -19.38 3.97 2.33
C GLY A 242 -19.94 2.69 1.72
N ASN A 243 -19.09 1.90 1.08
CA ASN A 243 -19.47 0.73 0.30
C ASN A 243 -20.14 -0.35 1.15
N SER A 244 -19.57 -0.61 2.33
CA SER A 244 -20.06 -1.57 3.31
C SER A 244 -21.50 -1.30 3.73
N LYS A 245 -21.87 -0.04 4.02
CA LYS A 245 -23.25 0.34 4.40
C LYS A 245 -24.26 -0.03 3.31
N TYR A 246 -24.01 0.38 2.07
CA TYR A 246 -24.96 0.17 0.98
C TYR A 246 -25.08 -1.31 0.63
N LEU A 247 -23.96 -2.04 0.62
CA LEU A 247 -23.97 -3.49 0.42
C LEU A 247 -24.72 -4.21 1.53
N PHE A 248 -24.44 -3.89 2.80
CA PHE A 248 -25.10 -4.49 3.95
C PHE A 248 -26.62 -4.34 3.88
N ASN A 249 -27.11 -3.11 3.69
CA ASN A 249 -28.55 -2.83 3.57
C ASN A 249 -29.21 -3.60 2.42
N TYR A 250 -28.53 -3.67 1.27
CA TYR A 250 -29.05 -4.40 0.12
C TYR A 250 -29.07 -5.91 0.36
N PHE A 251 -28.02 -6.44 1.00
CA PHE A 251 -27.82 -7.86 1.26
C PHE A 251 -28.83 -8.39 2.28
N VAL A 252 -28.95 -7.78 3.46
CA VAL A 252 -29.84 -8.27 4.54
C VAL A 252 -31.31 -8.26 4.11
N LYS A 253 -31.72 -7.23 3.34
CA LYS A 253 -33.09 -7.14 2.79
C LYS A 253 -33.43 -8.29 1.85
N ARG A 254 -32.44 -8.88 1.17
CA ARG A 254 -32.62 -9.95 0.17
C ARG A 254 -32.20 -11.32 0.64
N ASN A 255 -31.63 -11.43 1.84
CA ASN A 255 -31.17 -12.67 2.44
C ASN A 255 -31.61 -12.71 3.91
N PRO A 256 -32.93 -12.64 4.20
CA PRO A 256 -33.44 -12.48 5.57
C PRO A 256 -33.15 -13.70 6.47
N THR A 257 -32.81 -14.85 5.89
CA THR A 257 -32.46 -16.08 6.62
C THR A 257 -30.96 -16.22 6.89
N THR A 258 -30.13 -15.33 6.34
CA THR A 258 -28.68 -15.34 6.57
C THR A 258 -28.36 -14.45 7.75
N GLU A 259 -27.70 -15.00 8.77
CA GLU A 259 -27.18 -14.22 9.89
C GLU A 259 -26.09 -13.28 9.38
N ALA A 260 -26.30 -11.97 9.53
CA ALA A 260 -25.39 -10.95 9.07
C ALA A 260 -25.29 -9.83 10.12
N TYR A 261 -24.06 -9.47 10.48
CA TYR A 261 -23.77 -8.49 11.50
C TYR A 261 -22.88 -7.36 10.94
N PHE A 262 -23.09 -6.14 11.41
CA PHE A 262 -22.25 -4.99 11.11
C PHE A 262 -21.62 -4.50 12.41
N ILE A 263 -20.30 -4.45 12.47
CA ILE A 263 -19.58 -3.97 13.66
C ILE A 263 -19.40 -2.46 13.55
N THR A 264 -20.11 -1.71 14.41
CA THR A 264 -20.15 -0.25 14.40
C THR A 264 -20.76 0.30 15.70
N ASN A 265 -20.37 1.53 16.08
CA ASN A 265 -21.00 2.28 17.16
C ASN A 265 -22.05 3.30 16.66
N ASP A 266 -22.16 3.49 15.33
CA ASP A 266 -23.01 4.52 14.72
C ASP A 266 -24.50 4.14 14.73
N ARG A 267 -24.79 2.85 14.92
CA ARG A 267 -26.14 2.28 14.89
C ARG A 267 -26.31 1.27 16.02
N ARG A 268 -27.55 1.11 16.46
CA ARG A 268 -27.97 0.10 17.44
C ARG A 268 -29.06 -0.77 16.84
N GLY A 269 -29.11 -2.02 17.25
CA GLY A 269 -30.12 -2.98 16.81
C GLY A 269 -29.57 -4.41 16.76
N PRO A 270 -30.41 -5.42 16.45
CA PRO A 270 -30.01 -6.82 16.52
C PRO A 270 -28.92 -7.22 15.50
N TYR A 271 -28.74 -6.42 14.44
CA TYR A 271 -27.71 -6.65 13.42
C TYR A 271 -26.47 -5.78 13.62
N PHE A 272 -26.44 -4.88 14.62
CA PHE A 272 -25.35 -3.93 14.85
C PHE A 272 -24.66 -4.24 16.18
N LEU A 273 -23.36 -4.47 16.11
CA LEU A 273 -22.55 -4.84 17.27
C LEU A 273 -21.53 -3.74 17.58
N PRO A 274 -21.40 -3.29 18.86
CA PRO A 274 -20.38 -2.33 19.26
C PRO A 274 -18.97 -2.80 18.92
N THR A 275 -18.04 -1.88 18.64
CA THR A 275 -16.68 -2.22 18.23
C THR A 275 -15.87 -2.92 19.33
N ASP A 276 -16.19 -2.66 20.59
CA ASP A 276 -15.54 -3.17 21.80
C ASP A 276 -16.20 -4.43 22.39
N ALA A 277 -17.22 -4.99 21.72
CA ALA A 277 -17.90 -6.18 22.23
C ALA A 277 -16.95 -7.39 22.31
N GLU A 278 -16.88 -8.05 23.48
CA GLU A 278 -15.93 -9.14 23.78
C GLU A 278 -15.99 -10.29 22.77
N ASN A 279 -17.18 -10.61 22.26
CA ASN A 279 -17.41 -11.72 21.34
C ASN A 279 -17.09 -11.39 19.87
N ASN A 280 -16.75 -10.13 19.53
CA ASN A 280 -16.46 -9.73 18.15
C ASN A 280 -15.34 -10.57 17.53
N LYS A 281 -14.31 -10.89 18.31
CA LYS A 281 -13.19 -11.69 17.81
C LYS A 281 -13.65 -13.07 17.34
N GLU A 282 -14.36 -13.82 18.17
CA GLU A 282 -14.87 -15.14 17.77
C GLU A 282 -15.83 -15.01 16.58
N LEU A 283 -16.72 -14.01 16.61
CA LEU A 283 -17.69 -13.79 15.54
C LEU A 283 -16.99 -13.53 14.19
N ILE A 284 -15.99 -12.66 14.14
CA ILE A 284 -15.24 -12.35 12.92
C ILE A 284 -14.42 -13.58 12.48
N GLU A 285 -13.68 -14.21 13.39
CA GLU A 285 -12.78 -15.30 13.04
C GLU A 285 -13.52 -16.56 12.58
N THR A 286 -14.77 -16.75 13.02
CA THR A 286 -15.61 -17.90 12.63
C THR A 286 -16.58 -17.58 11.48
N ALA A 287 -16.65 -16.34 10.97
CA ALA A 287 -17.59 -16.00 9.89
C ALA A 287 -17.29 -16.74 8.58
N LYS A 288 -18.35 -17.11 7.86
CA LYS A 288 -18.25 -17.65 6.49
C LYS A 288 -17.71 -16.59 5.54
N ILE A 289 -18.20 -15.36 5.71
CA ILE A 289 -17.77 -14.20 4.93
C ILE A 289 -17.47 -13.05 5.88
N VAL A 290 -16.29 -12.45 5.74
CA VAL A 290 -15.93 -11.17 6.35
C VAL A 290 -15.81 -10.14 5.24
N VAL A 291 -16.67 -9.13 5.25
CA VAL A 291 -16.63 -8.01 4.33
C VAL A 291 -15.90 -6.86 5.01
N ILE A 292 -14.85 -6.32 4.38
CA ILE A 292 -14.07 -5.21 4.92
C ILE A 292 -13.97 -4.07 3.90
N GLU A 293 -13.82 -2.83 4.38
CA GLU A 293 -13.57 -1.65 3.52
C GLU A 293 -12.22 -0.96 3.81
N SER A 294 -11.73 -1.13 5.05
CA SER A 294 -10.36 -0.79 5.48
C SER A 294 -9.49 -2.05 5.56
N TYR A 295 -8.29 -1.95 6.13
CA TYR A 295 -7.47 -3.11 6.47
C TYR A 295 -8.09 -3.92 7.61
N ILE A 296 -7.85 -5.25 7.63
CA ILE A 296 -8.22 -6.09 8.78
C ILE A 296 -7.49 -5.56 10.03
N PRO A 297 -8.16 -5.38 11.18
CA PRO A 297 -7.49 -5.08 12.45
C PRO A 297 -6.46 -6.15 12.85
N ASP A 298 -5.42 -5.77 13.59
CA ASP A 298 -4.29 -6.67 13.91
C ASP A 298 -4.68 -7.86 14.81
N GLU A 299 -5.73 -7.70 15.60
CA GLU A 299 -6.23 -8.65 16.59
C GLU A 299 -7.08 -9.80 16.02
N PHE A 300 -7.59 -9.63 14.80
CA PHE A 300 -8.51 -10.57 14.15
C PHE A 300 -7.81 -11.41 13.10
N LYS A 301 -8.16 -12.69 13.00
CA LYS A 301 -7.65 -13.63 11.99
C LYS A 301 -8.82 -14.38 11.31
N PRO A 302 -9.54 -13.74 10.37
CA PRO A 302 -10.65 -14.35 9.65
C PRO A 302 -10.30 -15.71 9.02
N ASN A 303 -11.06 -16.76 9.34
CA ASN A 303 -10.87 -18.08 8.73
C ASN A 303 -11.70 -18.29 7.45
N GLY A 304 -12.79 -17.55 7.29
CA GLY A 304 -13.65 -17.63 6.12
C GLY A 304 -13.14 -16.81 4.93
N THR A 305 -14.05 -16.58 3.99
CA THR A 305 -13.79 -15.76 2.81
C THR A 305 -13.78 -14.28 3.20
N VAL A 306 -12.76 -13.55 2.80
CA VAL A 306 -12.61 -12.11 3.03
C VAL A 306 -12.81 -11.36 1.72
N ILE A 307 -13.79 -10.45 1.72
CA ILE A 307 -14.11 -9.58 0.58
C ILE A 307 -13.67 -8.16 0.94
N GLN A 308 -12.62 -7.66 0.29
CA GLN A 308 -12.15 -6.29 0.39
C GLN A 308 -12.94 -5.41 -0.56
N LEU A 309 -13.78 -4.52 -0.04
CA LEU A 309 -14.58 -3.57 -0.82
C LEU A 309 -13.77 -2.39 -1.32
N TRP A 310 -12.65 -2.07 -0.66
CA TRP A 310 -11.89 -0.84 -0.87
C TRP A 310 -12.75 0.43 -0.77
N HIS A 311 -12.11 1.59 -0.84
CA HIS A 311 -12.75 2.87 -0.53
C HIS A 311 -12.66 3.90 -1.66
N GLY A 312 -12.29 3.50 -2.87
CA GLY A 312 -12.42 4.35 -4.06
C GLY A 312 -11.33 4.15 -5.10
N THR A 313 -11.52 4.74 -6.28
CA THR A 313 -10.54 4.69 -7.36
C THR A 313 -9.27 5.45 -6.95
N PRO A 314 -8.07 4.84 -6.99
CA PRO A 314 -6.85 5.46 -6.48
C PRO A 314 -6.39 6.64 -7.34
N ILE A 315 -6.06 7.76 -6.68
CA ILE A 315 -5.21 8.83 -7.24
C ILE A 315 -3.80 8.71 -6.67
N LYS A 316 -3.74 8.46 -5.35
CA LYS A 316 -2.52 8.25 -4.57
C LYS A 316 -1.92 6.89 -4.90
N LYS A 317 -0.59 6.80 -5.00
CA LYS A 317 0.10 5.50 -5.04
C LYS A 317 -0.21 4.72 -3.77
N LEU A 318 -0.39 3.41 -3.92
CA LEU A 318 -0.84 2.53 -2.84
C LEU A 318 0.27 1.57 -2.40
N PHE A 319 0.48 1.50 -1.10
CA PHE A 319 1.34 0.51 -0.44
C PHE A 319 2.69 0.25 -1.15
N LEU A 320 2.84 -0.83 -1.94
CA LEU A 320 4.11 -1.17 -2.57
C LEU A 320 4.54 -0.14 -3.63
N ASP A 321 3.58 0.51 -4.28
CA ASP A 321 3.84 1.59 -5.23
C ASP A 321 4.25 2.90 -4.54
N SER A 322 4.00 3.04 -3.23
CA SER A 322 4.26 4.25 -2.46
C SER A 322 5.53 4.11 -1.61
N LYS A 323 6.29 5.20 -1.46
CA LYS A 323 7.53 5.19 -0.67
C LYS A 323 7.29 5.03 0.83
N GLU A 324 6.25 5.67 1.36
CA GLU A 324 5.83 5.65 2.78
C GLU A 324 7.04 5.70 3.76
N PRO A 325 8.00 6.65 3.61
CA PRO A 325 9.29 6.57 4.28
C PRO A 325 9.20 6.64 5.80
N ASP A 326 8.29 7.48 6.32
CA ASP A 326 8.08 7.63 7.75
C ASP A 326 7.43 6.39 8.37
N GLN A 327 6.46 5.78 7.70
CA GLN A 327 5.84 4.54 8.16
C GLN A 327 6.88 3.40 8.18
N ASN A 328 7.72 3.31 7.15
CA ASN A 328 8.80 2.32 7.06
C ASN A 328 9.85 2.48 8.16
N LYS A 329 10.18 3.73 8.55
CA LYS A 329 11.14 4.03 9.62
C LYS A 329 10.57 3.84 11.01
N ASN A 330 9.36 4.35 11.25
CA ASN A 330 8.83 4.57 12.60
C ASN A 330 7.85 3.49 13.06
N ILE A 331 7.24 2.74 12.14
CA ILE A 331 6.29 1.67 12.48
C ILE A 331 7.00 0.32 12.32
N TYR A 332 7.35 -0.30 13.45
CA TYR A 332 7.98 -1.61 13.48
C TYR A 332 7.17 -2.63 12.66
N ASN A 333 7.82 -3.40 11.77
CA ASN A 333 7.19 -4.44 10.92
C ASN A 333 6.01 -3.96 10.04
N TYR A 334 5.96 -2.67 9.69
CA TYR A 334 4.88 -2.10 8.89
C TYR A 334 4.57 -2.87 7.59
N LYS A 335 5.57 -3.00 6.69
CA LYS A 335 5.40 -3.72 5.42
C LYS A 335 5.05 -5.19 5.63
N ALA A 336 5.76 -5.88 6.52
CA ALA A 336 5.54 -7.30 6.79
C ALA A 336 4.11 -7.58 7.27
N ARG A 337 3.58 -6.78 8.20
CA ARG A 337 2.19 -6.91 8.66
C ARG A 337 1.20 -6.64 7.53
N LYS A 338 1.37 -5.52 6.82
CA LYS A 338 0.44 -5.07 5.77
C LYS A 338 0.40 -6.07 4.60
N TYR A 339 1.57 -6.54 4.16
CA TYR A 339 1.70 -7.56 3.12
C TYR A 339 1.05 -8.89 3.50
N ASN A 340 1.43 -9.47 4.65
CA ASN A 340 0.90 -10.77 5.06
C ASN A 340 -0.59 -10.74 5.40
N LYS A 341 -1.11 -9.57 5.81
CA LYS A 341 -2.54 -9.33 5.99
C LYS A 341 -3.28 -9.24 4.66
N TRP A 342 -2.68 -8.63 3.65
CA TRP A 342 -3.26 -8.58 2.32
C TRP A 342 -3.39 -9.96 1.69
N LEU A 343 -2.43 -10.86 1.94
CA LEU A 343 -2.50 -12.28 1.54
C LEU A 343 -3.71 -13.06 2.12
N LYS A 344 -4.55 -12.44 2.96
CA LYS A 344 -5.78 -13.04 3.51
C LYS A 344 -7.04 -12.58 2.79
N GLN A 345 -6.96 -11.60 1.89
CA GLN A 345 -8.06 -11.21 1.03
C GLN A 345 -8.27 -12.29 -0.03
N ASP A 346 -9.52 -12.72 -0.24
CA ASP A 346 -9.84 -13.64 -1.34
C ASP A 346 -10.41 -12.87 -2.55
N TYR A 347 -11.11 -11.76 -2.30
CA TYR A 347 -11.64 -10.87 -3.34
C TYR A 347 -11.30 -9.41 -3.06
N LEU A 348 -10.97 -8.66 -4.11
CA LEU A 348 -10.80 -7.21 -4.09
C LEU A 348 -11.77 -6.55 -5.06
N LEU A 349 -12.64 -5.69 -4.57
CA LEU A 349 -13.55 -4.90 -5.38
C LEU A 349 -12.83 -3.70 -6.01
N THR A 350 -13.01 -3.54 -7.31
CA THR A 350 -12.57 -2.35 -8.06
C THR A 350 -13.76 -1.70 -8.76
N ASP A 351 -13.64 -0.40 -9.06
CA ASP A 351 -14.75 0.32 -9.69
C ASP A 351 -14.96 -0.08 -11.15
N SER A 352 -13.87 -0.24 -11.89
CA SER A 352 -13.85 -0.53 -13.32
C SER A 352 -12.63 -1.38 -13.70
N GLU A 353 -12.69 -2.01 -14.86
CA GLU A 353 -11.53 -2.74 -15.42
C GLU A 353 -10.33 -1.81 -15.60
N ALA A 354 -10.56 -0.58 -16.07
CA ALA A 354 -9.52 0.44 -16.23
C ALA A 354 -8.84 0.82 -14.90
N ALA A 355 -9.55 0.78 -13.77
CA ALA A 355 -8.98 1.03 -12.45
C ALA A 355 -8.30 -0.19 -11.84
N THR A 356 -8.43 -1.38 -12.44
CA THR A 356 -7.96 -2.64 -11.83
C THR A 356 -6.43 -2.73 -11.84
N GLY A 357 -5.78 -2.26 -12.91
CA GLY A 357 -4.31 -2.23 -13.01
C GLY A 357 -3.62 -1.44 -11.90
N LEU A 358 -4.28 -0.42 -11.33
CA LEU A 358 -3.76 0.39 -10.22
C LEU A 358 -3.57 -0.42 -8.91
N PHE A 359 -4.14 -1.62 -8.82
CA PHE A 359 -4.02 -2.48 -7.65
C PHE A 359 -3.02 -3.63 -7.84
N GLU A 360 -2.68 -3.96 -9.09
CA GLU A 360 -1.88 -5.15 -9.43
C GLU A 360 -0.46 -5.05 -8.88
N THR A 361 0.16 -3.87 -8.98
CA THR A 361 1.52 -3.60 -8.49
C THR A 361 1.53 -3.11 -7.04
N ALA A 362 0.44 -2.49 -6.59
CA ALA A 362 0.31 -1.96 -5.24
C ALA A 362 0.26 -3.03 -4.14
N PHE A 363 -0.22 -4.23 -4.45
CA PHE A 363 -0.51 -5.27 -3.46
C PHE A 363 -0.19 -6.70 -3.93
N PRO A 364 0.07 -7.65 -3.01
CA PRO A 364 0.30 -9.03 -3.38
C PRO A 364 -1.01 -9.78 -3.70
N ASN A 365 -1.42 -9.71 -4.96
CA ASN A 365 -2.71 -10.25 -5.42
C ASN A 365 -2.63 -11.66 -6.03
N GLN A 366 -1.55 -12.43 -5.80
CA GLN A 366 -1.36 -13.75 -6.43
C GLN A 366 -2.48 -14.76 -6.09
N HIS A 367 -3.20 -14.53 -5.01
CA HIS A 367 -4.31 -15.36 -4.53
C HIS A 367 -5.61 -14.56 -4.34
N THR A 368 -5.64 -13.30 -4.79
CA THR A 368 -6.79 -12.40 -4.63
C THR A 368 -7.47 -12.22 -5.98
N GLU A 369 -8.76 -12.50 -6.06
CA GLU A 369 -9.54 -12.24 -7.28
C GLU A 369 -9.97 -10.75 -7.31
N LEU A 370 -9.49 -10.01 -8.30
CA LEU A 370 -9.93 -8.63 -8.53
C LEU A 370 -11.25 -8.64 -9.30
N ILE A 371 -12.30 -8.05 -8.71
CA ILE A 371 -13.66 -8.04 -9.26
C ILE A 371 -14.11 -6.62 -9.58
N SER A 372 -14.19 -6.29 -10.86
CA SER A 372 -14.58 -4.95 -11.36
C SER A 372 -16.10 -4.78 -11.43
N TYR A 373 -16.79 -4.86 -10.28
CA TYR A 373 -18.27 -4.79 -10.25
C TYR A 373 -18.80 -3.35 -10.09
N GLY A 374 -17.92 -2.39 -9.79
CA GLY A 374 -18.29 -1.05 -9.34
C GLY A 374 -18.42 -0.96 -7.83
N TYR A 375 -18.52 0.25 -7.30
CA TYR A 375 -18.72 0.47 -5.86
C TYR A 375 -20.20 0.54 -5.42
N PRO A 376 -20.61 -0.14 -4.32
CA PRO A 376 -21.97 -0.08 -3.77
C PRO A 376 -22.51 1.33 -3.53
N ARG A 377 -21.66 2.26 -3.08
CA ARG A 377 -22.08 3.66 -2.83
C ARG A 377 -22.44 4.42 -4.10
N ILE A 378 -21.87 4.03 -5.24
CA ILE A 378 -22.19 4.63 -6.55
C ILE A 378 -23.57 4.17 -7.04
N SER A 379 -23.98 2.94 -6.71
CA SER A 379 -25.36 2.49 -7.00
C SER A 379 -26.41 3.39 -6.35
N TYR A 380 -26.13 3.91 -5.15
CA TYR A 380 -27.00 4.90 -4.49
C TYR A 380 -27.04 6.22 -5.26
N LEU A 381 -25.88 6.76 -5.63
CA LEU A 381 -25.78 8.01 -6.40
C LEU A 381 -26.54 7.91 -7.73
N LEU A 382 -26.32 6.85 -8.50
CA LEU A 382 -26.98 6.62 -9.79
C LEU A 382 -28.50 6.48 -9.66
N HIS A 383 -28.99 5.93 -8.55
CA HIS A 383 -30.42 5.79 -8.28
C HIS A 383 -31.09 7.14 -7.98
N TYR A 384 -30.44 7.99 -7.18
CA TYR A 384 -31.03 9.25 -6.69
C TYR A 384 -30.60 10.51 -7.46
N GLN A 385 -29.68 10.42 -8.45
CA GLN A 385 -29.19 11.58 -9.22
C GLN A 385 -30.29 12.41 -9.89
N ASN A 386 -31.43 11.78 -10.22
CA ASN A 386 -32.58 12.43 -10.85
C ASN A 386 -33.78 12.60 -9.89
N ASP A 387 -33.66 12.17 -8.62
CA ASP A 387 -34.74 12.29 -7.64
C ASP A 387 -34.72 13.67 -6.97
N LYS A 388 -35.52 14.60 -7.53
CA LYS A 388 -35.64 15.97 -7.03
C LYS A 388 -36.27 16.05 -5.65
N ASN A 389 -37.13 15.12 -5.25
CA ASN A 389 -37.73 15.12 -3.93
C ASN A 389 -36.72 14.70 -2.86
N HIS A 390 -35.88 13.72 -3.17
CA HIS A 390 -34.78 13.32 -2.30
C HIS A 390 -33.75 14.44 -2.14
N GLN A 391 -33.30 15.03 -3.25
CA GLN A 391 -32.38 16.19 -3.24
C GLN A 391 -32.95 17.37 -2.44
N LYS A 392 -34.24 17.66 -2.58
CA LYS A 392 -34.92 18.70 -1.81
C LYS A 392 -34.85 18.45 -0.30
N LYS A 393 -35.07 17.22 0.16
CA LYS A 393 -34.98 16.89 1.60
C LYS A 393 -33.58 17.13 2.16
N ILE A 394 -32.54 16.83 1.38
CA ILE A 394 -31.15 17.08 1.77
C ILE A 394 -30.88 18.59 1.85
N LYS A 395 -31.29 19.36 0.82
CA LYS A 395 -31.17 20.83 0.84
C LYS A 395 -31.91 21.47 2.02
N ASP A 396 -33.11 20.97 2.33
CA ASP A 396 -33.90 21.45 3.46
C ASP A 396 -33.23 21.14 4.81
N ALA A 397 -32.58 19.97 4.94
CA ALA A 397 -31.83 19.60 6.13
C ALA A 397 -30.57 20.47 6.34
N LEU A 398 -30.00 21.01 5.26
CA LEU A 398 -28.87 21.95 5.28
C LEU A 398 -29.30 23.42 5.39
N ASN A 399 -30.60 23.70 5.34
CA ASN A 399 -31.15 25.06 5.33
C ASN A 399 -30.57 25.97 4.22
N VAL A 400 -30.29 25.39 3.04
CA VAL A 400 -29.80 26.14 1.88
C VAL A 400 -30.94 26.55 0.96
N ASP A 401 -30.79 27.70 0.29
CA ASP A 401 -31.72 28.07 -0.77
C ASP A 401 -31.64 27.05 -1.92
N ARG A 402 -32.79 26.82 -2.55
CA ARG A 402 -32.93 25.78 -3.57
C ARG A 402 -32.52 26.25 -4.96
N THR A 403 -32.43 27.56 -5.19
CA THR A 403 -32.18 28.15 -6.51
C THR A 403 -30.70 28.46 -6.75
N LYS A 404 -29.98 28.84 -5.70
CA LYS A 404 -28.54 29.10 -5.74
C LYS A 404 -27.75 27.80 -5.95
N PRO A 405 -26.71 27.79 -6.81
CA PRO A 405 -25.89 26.60 -7.03
C PRO A 405 -25.09 26.24 -5.79
N ILE A 406 -24.80 24.94 -5.62
CA ILE A 406 -24.06 24.41 -4.47
C ILE A 406 -22.64 24.02 -4.89
N LEU A 407 -21.65 24.53 -4.16
CA LEU A 407 -20.26 24.15 -4.27
C LEU A 407 -19.88 23.32 -3.05
N LEU A 408 -19.55 22.04 -3.27
CA LEU A 408 -19.00 21.18 -2.23
C LEU A 408 -17.48 21.24 -2.28
N TYR A 409 -16.86 21.73 -1.21
CA TYR A 409 -15.43 21.68 -1.01
C TYR A 409 -15.09 20.59 0.01
N ALA A 410 -14.44 19.51 -0.43
CA ALA A 410 -14.17 18.31 0.35
C ALA A 410 -12.69 17.88 0.20
N PRO A 411 -11.76 18.59 0.85
CA PRO A 411 -10.34 18.23 0.88
C PRO A 411 -10.11 16.95 1.70
N THR A 412 -9.03 16.21 1.43
CA THR A 412 -8.59 15.11 2.29
C THR A 412 -7.98 15.63 3.59
N TRP A 413 -7.90 14.76 4.59
CA TRP A 413 -7.20 15.07 5.82
C TRP A 413 -5.68 15.09 5.58
N HIS A 414 -5.02 16.15 6.04
CA HIS A 414 -3.58 16.33 6.00
C HIS A 414 -3.02 16.24 7.43
N ALA A 415 -1.90 15.55 7.61
CA ALA A 415 -1.23 15.44 8.91
C ALA A 415 -0.46 16.71 9.29
N THR A 416 -0.12 17.52 8.28
CA THR A 416 0.56 18.81 8.41
C THR A 416 -0.48 19.88 8.68
N LYS A 417 -0.28 20.64 9.76
CA LYS A 417 -1.17 21.72 10.25
C LYS A 417 -1.15 22.97 9.37
N ASP A 418 -0.72 22.87 8.12
CA ASP A 418 -0.45 24.04 7.29
C ASP A 418 -1.72 24.45 6.54
N SER A 419 -2.37 25.51 7.03
CA SER A 419 -3.61 26.05 6.45
C SER A 419 -3.44 26.53 4.99
N THR A 420 -2.20 26.65 4.52
CA THR A 420 -1.83 26.99 3.14
C THR A 420 -2.18 25.89 2.13
N GLU A 421 -2.52 24.68 2.60
CA GLU A 421 -2.93 23.56 1.74
C GLU A 421 -4.40 23.65 1.31
N LEU A 422 -5.20 24.53 1.93
CA LEU A 422 -6.62 24.67 1.67
C LEU A 422 -6.92 25.93 0.86
N MET A 423 -7.86 25.83 -0.08
CA MET A 423 -8.42 26.98 -0.75
C MET A 423 -9.16 27.89 0.24
N SER A 424 -8.94 29.19 0.13
CA SER A 424 -9.74 30.22 0.77
C SER A 424 -11.14 30.29 0.18
N ILE A 425 -12.15 30.46 1.04
CA ILE A 425 -13.54 30.61 0.60
C ILE A 425 -13.82 32.12 0.52
N SER A 426 -13.73 32.70 -0.68
CA SER A 426 -13.87 34.14 -0.87
C SER A 426 -15.34 34.62 -0.79
N PRO A 427 -15.59 35.90 -0.46
CA PRO A 427 -16.93 36.48 -0.49
C PRO A 427 -17.62 36.36 -1.85
N GLU A 428 -16.88 36.46 -2.95
CA GLU A 428 -17.39 36.30 -4.32
C GLU A 428 -17.86 34.86 -4.58
N LEU A 429 -17.12 33.86 -4.07
CA LEU A 429 -17.57 32.47 -4.14
C LEU A 429 -18.84 32.24 -3.31
N ILE A 430 -18.93 32.87 -2.14
CA ILE A 430 -20.13 32.84 -1.30
C ILE A 430 -21.29 33.57 -1.98
N GLU A 431 -21.06 34.63 -2.75
CA GLU A 431 -22.11 35.32 -3.50
C GLU A 431 -22.67 34.44 -4.62
N GLU A 432 -21.81 33.71 -5.33
CA GLU A 432 -22.20 32.83 -6.43
C GLU A 432 -22.78 31.48 -5.94
N TYR A 433 -22.24 30.89 -4.88
CA TYR A 433 -22.55 29.53 -4.44
C TYR A 433 -22.98 29.43 -2.97
N HIS A 434 -23.78 28.42 -2.65
CA HIS A 434 -23.77 27.86 -1.30
C HIS A 434 -22.54 26.97 -1.15
N VAL A 435 -21.53 27.46 -0.43
CA VAL A 435 -20.29 26.73 -0.18
C VAL A 435 -20.49 25.79 1.01
N ILE A 436 -20.41 24.48 0.74
CA ILE A 436 -20.45 23.43 1.76
C ILE A 436 -19.04 22.88 1.93
N PHE A 437 -18.48 23.03 3.13
CA PHE A 437 -17.17 22.49 3.48
C PHE A 437 -17.31 21.13 4.18
N LYS A 438 -16.65 20.10 3.64
CA LYS A 438 -16.57 18.74 4.22
C LYS A 438 -15.12 18.34 4.46
N GLY A 439 -14.42 19.11 5.30
CA GLY A 439 -13.13 18.73 5.88
C GLY A 439 -13.26 18.45 7.38
N HIS A 440 -12.14 18.22 8.05
CA HIS A 440 -12.03 18.43 9.49
C HIS A 440 -11.59 19.88 9.69
N ILE A 441 -12.38 20.67 10.41
CA ILE A 441 -11.93 21.97 10.89
C ILE A 441 -11.01 21.69 12.08
N GLU A 442 -9.72 21.95 11.93
CA GLU A 442 -8.80 21.95 13.06
C GLU A 442 -9.02 23.20 13.92
N ASP A 443 -8.60 23.18 15.19
CA ASP A 443 -8.89 24.23 16.19
C ASP A 443 -8.51 25.67 15.74
N ASP A 444 -7.62 25.83 14.76
CA ASP A 444 -7.13 27.12 14.25
C ASP A 444 -7.79 27.57 12.92
N MET A 445 -8.64 26.75 12.31
CA MET A 445 -9.37 27.12 11.10
C MET A 445 -10.76 27.67 11.42
N THR A 446 -11.07 28.85 10.89
CA THR A 446 -12.42 29.41 10.95
C THR A 446 -13.00 29.48 9.54
N LEU A 447 -14.13 28.82 9.32
CA LEU A 447 -14.88 29.01 8.08
C LEU A 447 -15.51 30.42 8.07
N PRO A 448 -15.63 31.06 6.89
CA PRO A 448 -16.46 32.26 6.77
C PRO A 448 -17.88 32.02 7.27
N GLU A 449 -18.52 33.06 7.84
CA GLU A 449 -19.84 32.95 8.49
C GLU A 449 -20.92 32.37 7.57
N ASP A 450 -20.85 32.66 6.27
CA ASP A 450 -21.82 32.20 5.26
C ASP A 450 -21.42 30.88 4.58
N ALA A 451 -20.26 30.30 4.92
CA ALA A 451 -19.87 28.95 4.49
C ALA A 451 -20.45 27.91 5.46
N ILE A 452 -20.93 26.80 4.92
CA ILE A 452 -21.63 25.78 5.71
C ILE A 452 -20.68 24.63 5.98
N GLU A 453 -20.36 24.39 7.25
CA GLU A 453 -19.75 23.13 7.64
C GLU A 453 -20.77 22.00 7.47
N ALA A 454 -20.41 20.98 6.69
CA ALA A 454 -21.28 19.85 6.44
C ALA A 454 -21.56 19.05 7.73
N PRO A 455 -22.83 18.91 8.14
CA PRO A 455 -23.18 18.19 9.37
C PRO A 455 -22.73 16.72 9.32
N ASN A 456 -22.20 16.21 10.43
CA ASN A 456 -21.70 14.82 10.52
C ASN A 456 -22.73 13.74 10.18
N HIS A 457 -24.02 14.03 10.33
CA HIS A 457 -25.10 13.08 10.03
C HIS A 457 -25.48 13.05 8.54
N ILE A 458 -25.00 14.01 7.73
CA ILE A 458 -25.20 14.05 6.29
C ILE A 458 -23.98 13.42 5.62
N GLU A 459 -24.23 12.37 4.84
CA GLU A 459 -23.15 11.63 4.19
C GLU A 459 -22.64 12.33 2.95
N THR A 460 -21.38 12.07 2.60
CA THR A 460 -20.75 12.59 1.38
C THR A 460 -21.58 12.28 0.13
N GLN A 461 -22.21 11.10 0.05
CA GLN A 461 -23.06 10.76 -1.10
C GLN A 461 -24.27 11.69 -1.25
N ASP A 462 -24.89 12.13 -0.14
CA ASP A 462 -26.00 13.08 -0.18
C ASP A 462 -25.53 14.48 -0.61
N LEU A 463 -24.36 14.91 -0.11
CA LEU A 463 -23.74 16.17 -0.54
C LEU A 463 -23.44 16.15 -2.03
N LEU A 464 -22.87 15.06 -2.55
CA LEU A 464 -22.61 14.90 -3.99
C LEU A 464 -23.90 15.03 -4.82
N LEU A 465 -25.02 14.46 -4.37
CA LEU A 465 -26.28 14.51 -5.11
C LEU A 465 -26.79 15.95 -5.32
N ILE A 466 -26.65 16.81 -4.30
CA ILE A 466 -27.14 18.19 -4.33
C ILE A 466 -26.14 19.20 -4.90
N SER A 467 -24.86 18.82 -5.02
CA SER A 467 -23.80 19.72 -5.48
C SER A 467 -23.90 19.97 -6.99
N ASP A 468 -23.55 21.17 -7.41
CA ASP A 468 -23.37 21.54 -8.82
C ASP A 468 -21.89 21.48 -9.22
N VAL A 469 -21.01 21.86 -8.28
CA VAL A 469 -19.54 21.78 -8.41
C VAL A 469 -18.97 21.05 -7.20
N VAL A 470 -17.99 20.17 -7.42
CA VAL A 470 -17.25 19.47 -6.36
C VAL A 470 -15.77 19.80 -6.47
N ILE A 471 -15.22 20.38 -5.42
CA ILE A 471 -13.79 20.65 -5.29
C ILE A 471 -13.22 19.66 -4.28
N THR A 472 -12.14 19.00 -4.67
CA THR A 472 -11.40 18.10 -3.80
C THR A 472 -9.93 18.14 -4.19
N ASP A 473 -9.12 17.42 -3.45
CA ASP A 473 -7.70 17.20 -3.67
C ASP A 473 -7.51 15.73 -4.12
N TYR A 474 -6.54 15.01 -3.58
CA TYR A 474 -6.26 13.61 -3.87
C TYR A 474 -7.35 12.60 -3.44
N SER A 475 -8.58 13.03 -3.21
CA SER A 475 -9.70 12.18 -2.82
C SER A 475 -10.34 11.45 -4.01
N SER A 476 -10.63 10.17 -3.81
CA SER A 476 -11.35 9.36 -4.81
C SER A 476 -12.79 9.82 -5.09
N ILE A 477 -13.36 10.70 -4.26
CA ILE A 477 -14.73 11.21 -4.45
C ILE A 477 -14.90 11.96 -5.77
N ILE A 478 -13.80 12.43 -6.38
CA ILE A 478 -13.85 13.07 -7.69
C ILE A 478 -14.46 12.13 -8.74
N PHE A 479 -14.14 10.83 -8.67
CA PHE A 479 -14.68 9.82 -9.57
C PHE A 479 -16.15 9.50 -9.25
N ASP A 480 -16.53 9.50 -7.97
CA ASP A 480 -17.93 9.39 -7.55
C ASP A 480 -18.77 10.55 -8.14
N ALA A 481 -18.26 11.78 -8.07
CA ALA A 481 -18.89 12.98 -8.59
C ALA A 481 -19.01 12.97 -10.13
N LEU A 482 -17.93 12.61 -10.83
CA LEU A 482 -17.92 12.44 -12.28
C LEU A 482 -18.93 11.39 -12.75
N THR A 483 -19.12 10.33 -11.98
CA THR A 483 -20.05 9.24 -12.32
C THR A 483 -21.48 9.74 -12.49
N ILE A 484 -21.92 10.65 -11.63
CA ILE A 484 -23.24 11.30 -11.71
C ILE A 484 -23.22 12.67 -12.42
N GLY A 485 -22.17 12.94 -13.21
CA GLY A 485 -22.09 14.08 -14.11
C GLY A 485 -21.92 15.43 -13.43
N LYS A 486 -21.31 15.49 -12.23
CA LYS A 486 -20.98 16.76 -11.59
C LYS A 486 -19.76 17.41 -12.24
N LYS A 487 -19.72 18.74 -12.22
CA LYS A 487 -18.48 19.49 -12.48
C LYS A 487 -17.53 19.25 -11.31
N VAL A 488 -16.26 19.03 -11.60
CA VAL A 488 -15.25 18.73 -10.58
C VAL A 488 -14.03 19.61 -10.76
N CYS A 489 -13.34 19.87 -9.64
CA CYS A 489 -12.02 20.48 -9.61
C CYS A 489 -11.12 19.69 -8.67
N LEU A 490 -9.89 19.47 -9.12
CA LEU A 490 -8.80 18.93 -8.32
C LEU A 490 -7.89 20.10 -7.93
N TYR A 491 -7.90 20.50 -6.66
CA TYR A 491 -7.04 21.58 -6.15
C TYR A 491 -5.94 21.02 -5.25
N THR A 492 -4.68 21.19 -5.66
CA THR A 492 -3.53 20.64 -4.93
C THR A 492 -2.34 21.62 -4.96
N PRO A 493 -2.34 22.68 -4.13
CA PRO A 493 -1.30 23.73 -4.19
C PRO A 493 0.12 23.19 -3.90
N ASN A 494 0.23 22.14 -3.08
CA ASN A 494 1.51 21.55 -2.66
C ASN A 494 1.83 20.19 -3.34
N HIS A 495 1.57 20.07 -4.64
CA HIS A 495 1.72 18.81 -5.36
C HIS A 495 3.11 18.17 -5.30
N ALA A 496 4.17 18.99 -5.44
CA ALA A 496 5.54 18.49 -5.44
C ALA A 496 5.93 17.80 -4.12
N ALA A 497 5.50 18.35 -2.98
CA ALA A 497 5.76 17.76 -1.67
C ALA A 497 5.01 16.43 -1.52
N TYR A 498 3.73 16.39 -1.94
CA TYR A 498 2.90 15.19 -1.88
C TYR A 498 3.46 14.04 -2.73
N GLN A 499 3.98 14.37 -3.92
CA GLN A 499 4.60 13.39 -4.82
C GLN A 499 5.84 12.73 -4.21
N GLN A 500 6.61 13.46 -3.40
CA GLN A 500 7.81 12.94 -2.74
C GLN A 500 7.49 12.02 -1.56
N GLU A 501 6.53 12.38 -0.72
CA GLU A 501 6.18 11.61 0.48
C GLU A 501 5.39 10.34 0.13
N ARG A 502 4.33 10.50 -0.67
CA ARG A 502 3.34 9.46 -0.92
C ARG A 502 3.31 9.02 -2.38
N GLY A 503 3.37 9.97 -3.30
CA GLY A 503 3.24 9.72 -4.74
C GLY A 503 1.79 9.62 -5.20
N VAL A 504 1.57 9.92 -6.48
CA VAL A 504 0.33 9.70 -7.23
C VAL A 504 0.60 8.87 -8.48
N TYR A 505 -0.46 8.30 -9.04
CA TYR A 505 -0.38 7.66 -10.36
C TYR A 505 -0.43 8.75 -11.44
N ASP A 506 0.66 8.87 -12.19
CA ASP A 506 0.82 9.95 -13.18
C ASP A 506 -0.26 9.87 -14.27
N ASP A 507 -0.59 8.68 -14.77
CA ASP A 507 -1.66 8.48 -15.76
C ASP A 507 -3.04 8.94 -15.23
N VAL A 508 -3.29 8.76 -13.92
CA VAL A 508 -4.53 9.20 -13.27
C VAL A 508 -4.55 10.73 -13.12
N MET A 509 -3.41 11.35 -12.81
CA MET A 509 -3.31 12.81 -12.79
C MET A 509 -3.45 13.41 -14.18
N GLU A 510 -2.81 12.80 -15.19
CA GLU A 510 -2.89 13.25 -16.58
C GLU A 510 -4.35 13.20 -17.07
N SER A 511 -5.09 12.15 -16.73
CA SER A 511 -6.51 12.05 -17.08
C SER A 511 -7.39 13.11 -16.41
N LEU A 512 -6.93 13.69 -15.30
CA LEU A 512 -7.58 14.79 -14.57
C LEU A 512 -6.99 16.18 -14.87
N SER A 513 -5.97 16.28 -15.74
CA SER A 513 -5.21 17.51 -15.99
C SER A 513 -6.06 18.74 -16.36
N LYS A 514 -7.18 18.55 -17.06
CA LYS A 514 -8.08 19.65 -17.48
C LYS A 514 -8.88 20.29 -16.35
N VAL A 515 -8.95 19.63 -15.21
CA VAL A 515 -9.65 20.10 -14.00
C VAL A 515 -8.69 20.22 -12.81
N TRP A 516 -7.39 20.13 -13.07
CA TRP A 516 -6.35 20.19 -12.06
C TRP A 516 -5.81 21.61 -11.92
N TYR A 517 -5.81 22.10 -10.69
CA TYR A 517 -5.41 23.45 -10.31
C TYR A 517 -4.39 23.39 -9.19
N THR A 518 -3.30 24.14 -9.36
CA THR A 518 -2.34 24.47 -8.30
C THR A 518 -2.35 25.96 -7.96
N ASP A 519 -3.00 26.77 -8.80
CA ASP A 519 -3.17 28.22 -8.67
C ASP A 519 -4.59 28.52 -8.21
N GLU A 520 -4.71 29.15 -7.05
CA GLU A 520 -5.97 29.48 -6.41
C GLU A 520 -6.75 30.55 -7.18
N ASP A 521 -6.09 31.61 -7.64
CA ASP A 521 -6.72 32.72 -8.35
C ASP A 521 -7.33 32.23 -9.67
N LEU A 522 -6.62 31.35 -10.38
CA LEU A 522 -7.15 30.73 -11.60
C LEU A 522 -8.39 29.87 -11.31
N LEU A 523 -8.38 29.13 -10.21
CA LEU A 523 -9.52 28.31 -9.80
C LEU A 523 -10.73 29.18 -9.45
N HIS A 524 -10.55 30.23 -8.63
CA HIS A 524 -11.60 31.18 -8.28
C HIS A 524 -12.22 31.84 -9.51
N ASN A 525 -11.38 32.35 -10.41
CA ASN A 525 -11.86 32.97 -11.65
C ASN A 525 -12.73 32.00 -12.48
N ASN A 526 -12.31 30.73 -12.59
CA ASN A 526 -13.08 29.75 -13.34
C ASN A 526 -14.39 29.33 -12.65
N LEU A 527 -14.42 29.34 -11.32
CA LEU A 527 -15.62 29.07 -10.53
C LEU A 527 -16.64 30.21 -10.67
N ILE A 528 -16.19 31.46 -10.49
CA ILE A 528 -17.04 32.66 -10.55
C ILE A 528 -17.58 32.87 -11.96
N HIS A 529 -16.76 32.67 -12.99
CA HIS A 529 -17.19 32.84 -14.38
C HIS A 529 -17.78 31.58 -15.02
N HIS A 530 -17.94 30.50 -14.26
CA HIS A 530 -18.48 29.21 -14.69
C HIS A 530 -17.77 28.58 -15.92
N THR A 531 -16.46 28.82 -16.08
CA THR A 531 -15.64 28.37 -17.21
C THR A 531 -14.94 27.03 -16.99
N LEU A 532 -15.31 26.28 -15.94
CA LEU A 532 -14.77 24.95 -15.69
C LEU A 532 -14.97 23.99 -16.88
N THR A 533 -13.91 23.25 -17.19
CA THR A 533 -13.92 22.23 -18.24
C THR A 533 -14.80 21.04 -17.83
N ASP A 534 -15.60 20.52 -18.75
CA ASP A 534 -16.32 19.26 -18.56
C ASP A 534 -15.45 18.06 -18.98
N ILE A 535 -15.27 17.12 -18.06
CA ILE A 535 -14.60 15.83 -18.27
C ILE A 535 -15.50 14.65 -17.90
N SER A 536 -16.82 14.82 -17.98
CA SER A 536 -17.82 13.81 -17.63
C SER A 536 -17.55 12.45 -18.30
N ASN A 537 -17.04 12.41 -19.54
CA ASN A 537 -16.62 11.17 -20.18
C ASN A 537 -15.19 10.76 -19.79
N HIS A 538 -15.02 10.26 -18.56
CA HIS A 538 -13.72 9.85 -18.01
C HIS A 538 -13.54 8.32 -18.05
N PRO A 539 -12.36 7.78 -18.44
CA PRO A 539 -12.14 6.33 -18.61
C PRO A 539 -12.25 5.52 -17.32
N LEU A 540 -11.92 6.11 -16.17
CA LEU A 540 -11.99 5.44 -14.87
C LEU A 540 -13.41 5.39 -14.26
N VAL A 541 -14.39 6.04 -14.87
CA VAL A 541 -15.76 6.16 -14.33
C VAL A 541 -16.65 5.02 -14.81
N ASN A 542 -17.28 4.32 -13.86
CA ASN A 542 -18.23 3.24 -14.15
C ASN A 542 -19.71 3.65 -13.95
N ARG A 543 -20.38 3.99 -15.05
CA ARG A 543 -21.84 4.29 -15.03
C ARG A 543 -22.75 3.06 -15.04
N ASN A 544 -22.22 1.89 -15.43
CA ASN A 544 -22.95 0.63 -15.48
C ASN A 544 -22.71 -0.19 -14.20
N ASN A 545 -22.83 0.47 -13.05
CA ASN A 545 -22.54 -0.13 -11.76
C ASN A 545 -23.51 -1.28 -11.44
N THR A 546 -22.98 -2.49 -11.24
CA THR A 546 -23.76 -3.70 -10.93
C THR A 546 -23.39 -4.32 -9.58
N SER A 547 -22.62 -3.58 -8.79
CA SER A 547 -21.96 -4.01 -7.55
C SER A 547 -22.91 -4.69 -6.57
N LEU A 548 -24.01 -4.04 -6.19
CA LEU A 548 -24.95 -4.58 -5.20
C LEU A 548 -25.50 -5.95 -5.61
N LYS A 549 -25.88 -6.12 -6.88
CA LYS A 549 -26.43 -7.38 -7.41
C LYS A 549 -25.35 -8.45 -7.49
N ARG A 550 -24.19 -8.14 -8.08
CA ARG A 550 -23.11 -9.11 -8.31
C ARG A 550 -22.42 -9.52 -7.01
N LEU A 551 -22.15 -8.60 -6.09
CA LEU A 551 -21.60 -8.92 -4.76
C LEU A 551 -22.57 -9.76 -3.93
N THR A 552 -23.87 -9.41 -3.94
CA THR A 552 -24.87 -10.25 -3.25
C THR A 552 -24.94 -11.65 -3.83
N GLN A 553 -24.81 -11.79 -5.16
CA GLN A 553 -24.78 -13.09 -5.81
C GLN A 553 -23.51 -13.88 -5.43
N LEU A 554 -22.33 -13.25 -5.52
CA LEU A 554 -21.06 -13.84 -5.07
C LEU A 554 -21.14 -14.34 -3.63
N MET A 555 -21.65 -13.50 -2.72
CA MET A 555 -21.82 -13.88 -1.31
C MET A 555 -22.78 -15.07 -1.14
N ARG A 556 -23.86 -15.15 -1.93
CA ARG A 556 -24.76 -16.32 -1.92
C ARG A 556 -24.08 -17.58 -2.41
N ASP A 557 -23.25 -17.47 -3.45
CA ASP A 557 -22.54 -18.63 -4.00
C ASP A 557 -21.53 -19.18 -2.99
N ILE A 558 -20.79 -18.29 -2.31
CA ILE A 558 -19.89 -18.64 -1.20
C ILE A 558 -20.66 -19.31 -0.04
N ILE A 559 -21.80 -18.75 0.39
CA ILE A 559 -22.62 -19.32 1.48
C ILE A 559 -23.13 -20.72 1.11
N ASN A 560 -23.50 -20.94 -0.16
CA ASN A 560 -24.02 -22.21 -0.65
C ASN A 560 -22.93 -23.20 -1.10
N ASN A 561 -21.65 -22.85 -0.98
CA ASN A 561 -20.50 -23.62 -1.50
C ASN A 561 -20.64 -23.97 -3.00
N LYS A 562 -21.06 -23.01 -3.82
CA LYS A 562 -21.21 -23.16 -5.28
C LYS A 562 -20.01 -22.67 -6.05
#